data_AF-A0AA39DID6-F1
#
_entry.id   AF-A0AA39DID6-F1
#
_cell.length_a   1.000
_cell.length_b   1.000
_cell.length_c   1.000
_cell.angle_alpha   90.00
_cell.angle_beta   90.00
_cell.angle_gamma   90.00
#
_symmetry.space_group_name_H-M   'P 1'
#
loop_
_entity.id
_entity.type
_entity.pdbx_description
1 polymer ?
#
loop_
_entity_poly.entity_id
_entity_poly.type
_entity_poly.pdbx_seq_one_letter_code
_entity_poly.pdbx_strand_id
1 'polypeptide(L)' 'MTMAPQAKLRRLKTLPNLLSGRSLTKLLLNVTIQRSLGPVQVVMSPNSTIGDLIMAALRQYAKEGRRLALPTEI' A
#
# COMPACT_ATOMS: atom_id res chain seq x y z
N MET A 1 35.25 -36.39 10.35
CA MET A 1 34.89 -35.18 9.58
C MET A 1 33.45 -34.84 9.90
N THR A 2 33.22 -33.92 10.84
CA THR A 2 31.90 -33.60 11.39
C THR A 2 31.22 -32.56 10.52
N MET A 3 30.03 -32.86 10.00
CA MET A 3 29.26 -31.94 9.14
C MET A 3 28.61 -30.83 9.99
N ALA A 4 28.85 -29.58 9.61
CA ALA A 4 28.20 -28.41 10.20
C ALA A 4 26.68 -28.43 9.92
N PRO A 5 25.82 -28.12 10.91
CA PRO A 5 24.38 -28.09 10.69
C PRO A 5 24.02 -26.84 9.87
N GLN A 6 23.44 -27.06 8.69
CA GLN A 6 22.88 -26.02 7.83
C GLN A 6 21.80 -25.24 8.59
N ALA A 7 22.09 -23.96 8.87
CA ALA A 7 21.12 -23.02 9.42
C ALA A 7 20.04 -22.73 8.36
N LYS A 8 18.99 -23.54 8.38
CA LYS A 8 17.78 -23.30 7.58
C LYS A 8 17.10 -22.04 8.13
N LEU A 9 17.44 -20.88 7.55
CA LEU A 9 16.79 -19.60 7.85
C LEU A 9 15.28 -19.80 7.74
N ARG A 10 14.58 -19.79 8.88
CA ARG A 10 13.11 -19.86 8.92
C ARG A 10 12.60 -18.65 8.16
N ARG A 11 12.09 -18.90 6.95
CA ARG A 11 11.48 -17.92 6.05
C ARG A 11 10.63 -16.96 6.88
N LEU A 12 11.05 -15.69 6.92
CA LEU A 12 10.36 -14.64 7.66
C LEU A 12 8.92 -14.64 7.20
N LYS A 13 7.98 -14.77 8.15
CA LYS A 13 6.56 -14.65 7.86
C LYS A 13 6.34 -13.23 7.36
N THR A 14 6.27 -13.05 6.04
CA THR A 14 5.73 -11.81 5.51
C THR A 14 4.34 -11.63 6.12
N LEU A 15 4.02 -10.39 6.42
CA LEU A 15 2.89 -9.97 7.23
C LEU A 15 1.49 -10.51 6.82
N PRO A 16 1.19 -11.01 5.59
CA PRO A 16 -0.18 -11.38 5.24
C PRO A 16 -0.79 -12.45 6.14
N ASN A 17 0.03 -13.35 6.71
CA ASN A 17 -0.47 -14.56 7.36
C ASN A 17 -0.75 -14.43 8.87
N LEU A 18 -0.56 -13.24 9.47
CA LEU A 18 -0.96 -12.97 10.87
C LEU A 18 -2.42 -12.53 10.99
N LEU A 19 -3.05 -12.19 9.87
CA LEU A 19 -4.40 -11.62 9.80
C LEU A 19 -5.44 -12.66 9.38
N SER A 20 -5.01 -13.89 9.09
CA SER A 20 -5.87 -15.02 8.69
C SER A 20 -6.96 -15.38 9.71
N GLY A 21 -6.94 -14.79 10.91
CA GLY A 21 -8.01 -14.90 11.93
C GLY A 21 -8.49 -13.56 12.50
N ARG A 22 -8.04 -12.41 11.98
CA ARG A 22 -8.51 -11.07 12.39
C ARG A 22 -9.01 -10.35 11.15
N SER A 23 -10.33 -10.23 10.99
CA SER A 23 -10.91 -9.40 9.94
C SER A 23 -10.40 -7.97 10.09
N LEU A 24 -9.62 -7.49 9.13
CA LEU A 24 -9.19 -6.10 9.12
C LEU A 24 -10.43 -5.23 8.98
N THR A 25 -10.78 -4.45 10.00
CA THR A 25 -11.94 -3.56 9.88
C THR A 25 -11.63 -2.34 9.02
N LYS A 26 -10.34 -2.00 8.85
CA LYS A 26 -9.84 -0.90 8.02
C LYS A 26 -8.48 -1.27 7.41
N LEU A 27 -8.31 -0.93 6.14
CA LEU A 27 -7.09 -1.00 5.36
C LEU A 27 -6.55 0.41 5.15
N LEU A 28 -5.27 0.63 5.45
CA LEU A 28 -4.54 1.81 5.01
C LEU A 28 -3.78 1.46 3.73
N LEU A 29 -4.10 2.15 2.65
CA LEU A 29 -3.52 1.93 1.33
C LEU A 29 -2.70 3.14 0.91
N ASN A 30 -1.50 2.85 0.39
CA ASN A 30 -0.58 3.84 -0.15
C ASN A 30 -0.76 3.88 -1.67
N VAL A 31 -1.50 4.87 -2.18
CA VAL A 31 -1.86 4.98 -3.60
C VAL A 31 -0.90 5.96 -4.27
N THR A 32 -0.13 5.49 -5.25
CA THR A 32 0.70 6.35 -6.09
C THR A 32 -0.06 6.74 -7.35
N ILE A 33 -0.26 8.03 -7.54
CA ILE A 33 -0.89 8.58 -8.75
C ILE A 33 0.23 9.05 -9.68
N GLN A 34 0.13 8.77 -10.98
CA GLN A 34 1.12 9.23 -11.94
C GLN A 34 1.22 10.76 -11.91
N ARG A 35 2.45 11.30 -11.93
CA ARG A 35 2.74 12.75 -11.84
C ARG A 35 2.28 13.43 -10.54
N SER A 36 2.00 12.66 -9.49
CA SER A 36 1.76 13.22 -8.15
C SER A 36 3.07 13.47 -7.40
N LEU A 37 3.09 14.52 -6.57
CA LEU A 37 4.26 14.92 -5.76
C LEU A 37 4.61 13.90 -4.65
N GLY A 38 3.77 12.90 -4.45
CA GLY A 38 3.95 11.85 -3.45
C GLY A 38 2.68 11.03 -3.29
N PRO A 39 2.75 9.92 -2.53
CA PRO A 39 1.63 9.01 -2.43
C PRO A 39 0.47 9.56 -1.59
N VAL A 40 -0.73 9.13 -1.94
CA VAL A 40 -1.99 9.43 -1.25
C VAL A 40 -2.33 8.28 -0.31
N GLN A 41 -2.53 8.60 0.96
CA GLN A 41 -2.95 7.61 1.96
C GLN A 41 -4.48 7.54 2.00
N VAL A 42 -5.03 6.34 1.81
CA VAL A 42 -6.48 6.09 1.84
C VAL A 42 -6.79 5.04 2.89
N VAL A 43 -7.78 5.31 3.75
CA VAL A 43 -8.32 4.34 4.70
C VAL A 43 -9.67 3.83 4.21
N MET A 44 -9.82 2.53 3.98
CA MET A 44 -11.07 1.91 3.50
C MET A 44 -11.34 0.56 4.16
N SER A 45 -12.57 0.03 4.08
CA SER A 45 -12.87 -1.34 4.50
C SER A 45 -12.26 -2.36 3.51
N PRO A 46 -11.84 -3.56 3.93
CA PRO A 46 -11.39 -4.60 2.98
C PRO A 46 -12.50 -5.12 2.08
N ASN A 47 -13.77 -4.90 2.43
CA ASN A 47 -14.91 -5.32 1.62
C ASN A 47 -15.31 -4.26 0.57
N SER A 48 -14.65 -3.11 0.55
CA SER A 48 -14.96 -2.05 -0.43
C SER A 48 -14.30 -2.31 -1.79
N THR A 49 -14.91 -1.80 -2.84
CA THR A 49 -14.49 -2.07 -4.22
C THR A 49 -13.26 -1.24 -4.61
N ILE A 50 -12.59 -1.65 -5.70
CA ILE A 50 -11.53 -0.85 -6.31
C ILE A 50 -12.07 0.52 -6.79
N GLY A 51 -13.34 0.58 -7.22
CA GLY A 51 -13.98 1.84 -7.59
C GLY A 51 -14.07 2.83 -6.41
N ASP A 52 -14.40 2.33 -5.22
CA ASP A 52 -14.42 3.13 -4.00
C ASP A 52 -13.03 3.65 -3.62
N LEU A 53 -12.00 2.82 -3.80
CA LEU A 53 -10.60 3.22 -3.62
C LEU A 53 -10.21 4.35 -4.56
N ILE A 54 -10.52 4.23 -5.86
CA ILE A 54 -10.20 5.27 -6.86
C ILE A 54 -10.91 6.58 -6.47
N MET A 55 -12.20 6.52 -6.16
CA MET A 55 -12.96 7.71 -5.76
C MET A 55 -12.38 8.36 -4.49
N ALA A 56 -12.06 7.57 -3.46
CA ALA A 56 -11.46 8.08 -2.23
C ALA A 56 -10.08 8.70 -2.47
N ALA A 57 -9.24 8.04 -3.28
CA ALA A 57 -7.92 8.53 -3.65
C ALA A 57 -8.01 9.85 -4.42
N LEU A 58 -8.91 9.98 -5.40
CA LEU A 58 -9.09 11.21 -6.17
C LEU A 58 -9.64 12.35 -5.30
N ARG A 59 -10.58 12.06 -4.38
CA ARG A 59 -11.08 13.06 -3.42
C ARG A 59 -9.99 13.57 -2.50
N GLN A 60 -9.16 12.65 -1.97
CA GLN A 60 -8.04 13.02 -1.11
C GLN A 60 -6.98 13.80 -1.88
N TYR A 61 -6.66 13.35 -3.09
CA TYR A 61 -5.74 14.02 -3.99
C TYR A 61 -6.17 15.47 -4.31
N ALA A 62 -7.45 15.68 -4.62
CA ALA A 62 -8.00 17.01 -4.86
C ALA A 62 -7.95 17.90 -3.61
N LYS A 63 -8.25 17.35 -2.42
CA LYS A 63 -8.17 18.08 -1.14
C LYS A 63 -6.76 18.51 -0.77
N GLU A 64 -5.77 17.65 -1.04
CA GLU A 64 -4.37 17.97 -0.76
C GLU A 64 -3.79 19.03 -1.72
N GLY A 65 -4.54 19.43 -2.75
CA GLY A 65 -4.13 20.50 -3.67
C GLY A 65 -2.79 20.23 -4.35
N ARG A 66 -2.38 18.95 -4.44
CA ARG A 66 -1.10 18.56 -5.04
C ARG A 66 -1.17 18.82 -6.54
N ARG A 67 -0.72 19.99 -6.95
CA ARG A 67 -0.60 20.38 -8.36
C ARG A 67 0.23 19.32 -9.06
N LEU A 68 -0.30 18.74 -10.13
CA LEU A 68 0.46 17.86 -11.02
C LEU A 68 1.69 18.66 -11.46
N ALA A 69 2.89 18.15 -11.16
CA ALA A 69 4.10 18.71 -11.76
C ALA A 69 3.99 18.39 -13.26
N LEU A 70 3.67 19.40 -14.07
CA LEU A 70 3.78 19.30 -15.51
C LEU A 70 5.27 19.04 -15.81
N PRO A 71 5.62 18.09 -16.69
CA PRO A 71 6.99 17.97 -17.15
C PRO A 71 7.35 19.29 -17.84
N THR A 72 8.28 20.02 -17.25
CA THR A 72 8.91 21.16 -17.91
C THR A 72 9.93 20.56 -18.89
N GLU A 73 9.49 20.27 -20.10
CA GLU A 73 10.40 19.99 -21.21
C GLU A 73 11.16 21.31 -21.50
N ILE A 74 12.49 21.29 -21.33
CA ILE A 74 13.42 22.33 -21.80
C ILE A 74 14.22 21.72 -22.94
#